data_AF-A0A3B8RCL6-F1
#
_entry.id   AF-A0A3B8RCL6-F1
#
_cell.length_a   1.000
_cell.length_b   1.000
_cell.length_c   1.000
_cell.angle_alpha   90.00
_cell.angle_beta   90.00
_cell.angle_gamma   90.00
#
_symmetry.space_group_name_H-M   'P 1'
#
loop_
_entity.id
_entity.type
_entity.pdbx_description
1 polymer ?
#
loop_
_entity_poly.entity_id
_entity_poly.type
_entity_poly.pdbx_seq_one_letter_code
_entity_poly.pdbx_strand_id
1 'polypeptide(L)'
;VWADYEKSTRRYVRRVGHAVYVITGPVYRQVSVQAGMKPATGQDVPAVSRIGPSSVWVPDAVFKLVYDPIQERAWAYWSENRNDTKAAAPISLQQLRQRLPHQWLP
;
A
#
# COMPACT_ATOMS: atom_id res chain seq x y z
N VAL A 1 -13.04 -0.84 -7.75
CA VAL A 1 -12.24 -0.06 -6.77
C VAL A 1 -10.80 0.12 -7.19
N TRP A 2 -9.94 -0.90 -7.15
CA TRP A 2 -8.50 -0.70 -7.45
C TRP A 2 -8.23 -0.12 -8.85
N ALA A 3 -8.86 -0.69 -9.88
CA ALA A 3 -8.78 -0.18 -11.24
C ALA A 3 -9.26 1.29 -11.37
N ASP A 4 -10.23 1.71 -10.53
CA ASP A 4 -10.74 3.08 -10.51
C ASP A 4 -9.72 4.06 -9.92
N TYR A 5 -8.96 3.63 -8.89
CA TYR A 5 -7.85 4.42 -8.35
C TYR A 5 -6.77 4.63 -9.41
N GLU A 6 -6.41 3.60 -10.16
CA GLU A 6 -5.46 3.71 -11.26
C GLU A 6 -5.97 4.61 -12.40
N LYS A 7 -7.24 4.50 -12.76
CA LYS A 7 -7.88 5.38 -13.75
C LYS A 7 -7.89 6.83 -13.28
N SER A 8 -8.16 7.07 -12.00
CA SER A 8 -8.17 8.39 -11.39
C SER A 8 -6.79 9.03 -11.38
N THR A 9 -5.74 8.29 -11.01
CA THR A 9 -4.36 8.74 -11.12
C THR A 9 -4.00 9.09 -12.56
N ARG A 10 -4.28 8.22 -13.54
CA ARG A 10 -4.02 8.53 -14.97
C ARG A 10 -4.75 9.77 -15.45
N ARG A 11 -6.00 9.99 -15.01
CA ARG A 11 -6.78 11.19 -15.35
C ARG A 11 -6.18 12.45 -14.72
N TYR A 12 -5.63 12.36 -13.52
CA TYR A 12 -4.93 13.47 -12.88
C TYR A 12 -3.66 13.83 -13.65
N VAL A 13 -2.80 12.84 -13.94
CA VAL A 13 -1.53 13.04 -14.67
C VAL A 13 -1.76 13.75 -16.02
N ARG A 14 -2.76 13.31 -16.80
CA ARG A 14 -3.11 13.95 -18.07
C ARG A 14 -3.56 15.40 -17.93
N ARG A 15 -4.12 15.79 -16.79
CA ARG A 15 -4.63 17.14 -16.54
C ARG A 15 -3.50 18.09 -16.16
N VAL A 16 -2.56 17.62 -15.34
CA VAL A 16 -1.48 18.46 -14.84
C VAL A 16 -0.35 18.64 -15.86
N GLY A 17 -0.15 17.66 -16.75
CA GLY A 17 0.77 17.79 -17.89
C GLY A 17 2.26 17.67 -17.55
N HIS A 18 2.60 17.39 -16.29
CA HIS A 18 3.97 17.16 -15.82
C HIS A 18 4.12 15.80 -15.12
N ALA A 19 5.36 15.47 -14.74
CA ALA A 19 5.68 14.20 -14.10
C ALA A 19 5.03 14.07 -12.72
N VAL A 20 4.38 12.93 -12.48
CA VAL A 20 3.82 12.53 -11.18
C VAL A 20 4.37 11.15 -10.86
N TYR A 21 4.83 10.98 -9.62
CA TYR A 21 5.44 9.73 -9.16
C TYR A 21 4.42 8.86 -8.42
N VAL A 22 4.52 7.55 -8.61
CA VAL A 22 3.61 6.58 -7.98
C VAL A 22 4.43 5.48 -7.32
N ILE A 23 4.17 5.23 -6.05
CA ILE A 23 4.66 4.06 -5.30
C ILE A 23 3.45 3.19 -4.97
N THR A 24 3.53 1.90 -5.25
CA THR A 24 2.45 0.94 -4.97
C THR A 24 3.04 -0.26 -4.25
N GLY A 25 2.34 -0.78 -3.24
CA GLY A 25 2.83 -1.95 -2.52
C GLY A 25 1.76 -2.70 -1.73
N PRO A 26 2.08 -3.94 -1.33
CA PRO A 26 1.26 -4.73 -0.43
C PRO A 26 1.37 -4.24 1.02
N VAL A 27 0.36 -4.56 1.82
CA VAL A 27 0.32 -4.37 3.26
C VAL A 27 -0.01 -5.70 3.92
N TYR A 28 0.80 -6.08 4.91
CA TYR A 28 0.59 -7.27 5.74
C TYR A 28 0.47 -6.82 7.20
N ARG A 29 -0.73 -6.85 7.76
CA ARG A 29 -1.04 -6.33 9.10
C ARG A 29 -0.60 -7.25 10.23
N GLN A 30 -0.38 -8.53 9.94
CA GLN A 30 -0.02 -9.52 10.95
C GLN A 30 1.48 -9.66 11.19
N VAL A 31 2.38 -8.98 10.47
CA VAL A 31 3.83 -9.20 10.60
C VAL A 31 4.42 -8.47 11.81
N SER A 32 4.02 -8.86 13.02
CA SER A 32 4.80 -8.62 14.23
C SER A 32 5.87 -9.70 14.34
N VAL A 33 6.99 -9.52 13.63
CA VAL A 33 8.27 -10.00 14.16
C VAL A 33 8.86 -8.79 14.87
N GLN A 34 8.94 -8.84 16.20
CA GLN A 34 9.78 -7.90 16.96
C GLN A 34 11.12 -7.79 16.20
N ALA A 35 11.52 -6.58 15.81
CA ALA A 35 12.74 -6.35 15.05
C ALA A 35 13.93 -7.03 15.77
N GLY A 36 14.43 -8.13 15.21
CA GLY A 36 15.57 -8.88 15.73
C GLY A 36 15.29 -10.28 16.28
N MET A 37 14.03 -10.74 16.36
CA MET A 37 13.73 -12.09 16.85
C MET A 37 13.52 -13.07 15.69
N LYS A 38 14.47 -14.00 15.51
CA LYS A 38 14.33 -15.14 14.61
C LYS A 38 13.35 -16.13 15.27
N PRO A 39 12.28 -16.57 14.60
CA PRO A 39 11.35 -17.53 15.19
C PRO A 39 12.11 -18.83 15.53
N ALA A 40 12.01 -19.25 16.80
CA ALA A 40 12.83 -20.32 17.37
C ALA A 40 12.45 -21.71 16.82
N THR A 41 11.26 -21.82 16.25
CA THR A 41 10.77 -23.01 15.55
C THR A 41 9.89 -22.55 14.39
N GLY A 42 9.73 -23.36 13.33
CA GLY A 42 9.00 -23.00 12.11
C GLY A 42 7.50 -22.68 12.27
N GLN A 43 7.02 -22.45 13.48
CA GLN A 43 5.64 -22.19 13.85
C GLN A 43 5.34 -20.70 14.13
N ASP A 44 6.34 -19.83 14.31
CA ASP A 44 6.14 -18.43 14.70
C ASP A 44 6.26 -17.45 13.52
N VAL A 45 5.87 -17.87 12.30
CA VAL A 45 5.67 -16.90 11.22
C VAL A 45 4.30 -16.28 11.43
N PRO A 46 4.18 -14.95 11.58
CA PRO A 46 2.89 -14.30 11.71
C PRO A 46 1.91 -14.79 10.63
N ALA A 47 0.64 -14.95 11.01
CA ALA A 47 -0.39 -15.55 10.16
C ALA A 47 -0.65 -14.69 8.92
N VAL A 48 0.14 -14.92 7.87
CA VAL A 48 -0.07 -14.34 6.53
C VAL A 48 -0.75 -15.41 5.68
N SER A 49 -1.84 -15.04 5.01
CA SER A 49 -2.52 -15.91 4.06
C SER A 49 -1.57 -16.27 2.91
N ARG A 50 -1.55 -17.53 2.48
CA ARG A 50 -0.66 -18.02 1.41
C ARG A 50 -1.43 -18.87 0.41
N ILE A 51 -0.98 -18.85 -0.84
CA ILE A 51 -1.57 -19.63 -1.93
C ILE A 51 -0.53 -20.39 -2.74
N GLY A 52 -0.93 -21.57 -3.25
CA GLY A 52 -0.15 -22.40 -4.15
C GLY A 52 1.06 -23.11 -3.52
N PRO A 53 1.73 -24.00 -4.27
CA PRO A 53 2.86 -24.79 -3.78
C PRO A 53 4.04 -23.95 -3.30
N SER A 54 4.27 -22.81 -3.95
CA SER A 54 5.33 -21.86 -3.58
C SER A 54 4.96 -20.97 -2.39
N SER A 55 3.78 -21.14 -1.80
CA SER A 55 3.36 -20.41 -0.60
C SER A 55 3.40 -18.89 -0.78
N VAL A 56 2.92 -18.38 -1.91
CA VAL A 56 2.91 -16.95 -2.25
C VAL A 56 2.05 -16.20 -1.24
N TRP A 57 2.59 -15.15 -0.63
CA TRP A 57 1.89 -14.37 0.39
C TRP A 57 0.78 -13.52 -0.23
N VAL A 58 -0.38 -13.53 0.41
CA VAL A 58 -1.55 -12.74 0.04
C VAL A 58 -1.61 -11.52 0.98
N PRO A 59 -1.59 -10.29 0.45
CA PRO A 59 -1.65 -9.09 1.28
C PRO A 59 -3.03 -8.88 1.88
N ASP A 60 -3.09 -8.21 3.03
CA ASP A 60 -4.35 -7.80 3.68
C ASP A 60 -4.95 -6.55 3.01
N ALA A 61 -4.06 -5.68 2.51
CA ALA A 61 -4.42 -4.47 1.78
C ALA A 61 -3.35 -4.11 0.76
N VAL A 62 -3.68 -3.21 -0.14
CA VAL A 62 -2.74 -2.58 -1.07
C VAL A 62 -2.87 -1.07 -0.96
N PHE A 63 -1.75 -0.37 -1.11
CA PHE A 63 -1.73 1.09 -1.13
C PHE A 63 -1.13 1.61 -2.45
N LYS A 64 -1.56 2.80 -2.85
CA LYS A 64 -0.97 3.55 -3.97
C LYS A 64 -0.73 4.98 -3.54
N LEU A 65 0.52 5.30 -3.23
CA LEU A 65 0.98 6.66 -2.95
C LEU A 65 1.25 7.39 -4.27
N VAL A 66 0.68 8.58 -4.40
CA VAL A 66 0.86 9.49 -5.53
C VAL A 66 1.54 10.75 -5.01
N TYR A 67 2.58 11.20 -5.71
CA TYR A 67 3.32 12.42 -5.41
C TYR A 67 3.44 13.30 -6.65
N ASP A 68 2.92 14.52 -6.54
CA ASP A 68 3.10 15.58 -7.51
C ASP A 68 4.15 16.57 -6.97
N PRO A 69 5.34 16.65 -7.59
CA PRO A 69 6.41 17.53 -7.12
C PRO A 69 6.16 19.01 -7.43
N ILE A 70 5.40 19.33 -8.48
CA ILE A 70 5.14 20.73 -8.89
C ILE A 70 4.06 21.34 -7.99
N GLN A 71 3.10 20.53 -7.57
CA GLN A 71 2.05 20.93 -6.62
C GLN A 71 2.45 20.67 -5.16
N GLU A 72 3.67 20.15 -4.92
CA GLU A 72 4.19 19.75 -3.61
C GLU A 72 3.18 18.93 -2.78
N ARG A 73 2.49 18.00 -3.45
CA ARG A 73 1.34 17.30 -2.86
C ARG A 73 1.49 15.79 -2.96
N ALA A 74 1.23 15.12 -1.84
CA ALA A 74 1.18 13.67 -1.74
C ALA A 74 -0.14 13.17 -1.13
N TRP A 75 -0.69 12.08 -1.70
CA TRP A 75 -1.85 11.38 -1.16
C TRP A 75 -1.78 9.89 -1.49
N ALA A 76 -2.47 9.05 -0.73
CA ALA A 76 -2.50 7.62 -0.99
C ALA A 76 -3.93 7.09 -1.10
N TYR A 77 -4.14 6.21 -2.08
CA TYR A 77 -5.30 5.34 -2.09
C TYR A 77 -5.00 4.10 -1.25
N TRP A 78 -5.99 3.67 -0.47
CA TRP A 78 -5.95 2.43 0.31
C TRP A 78 -7.09 1.52 -0.13
N SER A 79 -6.77 0.25 -0.37
CA SER A 79 -7.78 -0.78 -0.68
C SER A 79 -7.52 -2.01 0.16
N GLU A 80 -8.55 -2.47 0.87
CA GLU A 80 -8.55 -3.79 1.46
C GLU A 80 -8.49 -4.84 0.34
N ASN A 81 -7.78 -5.95 0.57
CA ASN A 81 -7.71 -7.04 -0.41
C ASN A 81 -8.91 -7.98 -0.24
N ARG A 82 -10.12 -7.43 -0.42
CA ARG A 82 -11.39 -8.15 -0.33
C ARG A 82 -12.34 -7.73 -1.44
N ASN A 83 -13.18 -8.66 -1.91
CA ASN A 83 -14.14 -8.40 -2.98
C ASN A 83 -15.23 -7.39 -2.62
N ASP A 84 -15.54 -7.25 -1.33
CA ASP A 84 -16.57 -6.33 -0.82
C ASP A 84 -16.05 -4.91 -0.56
N THR A 85 -14.75 -4.67 -0.77
CA THR A 85 -14.10 -3.38 -0.56
C THR A 85 -14.81 -2.27 -1.31
N LYS A 86 -15.09 -1.17 -0.61
CA LYS A 86 -15.68 0.03 -1.20
C LYS A 86 -14.61 1.09 -1.43
N ALA A 87 -14.84 1.95 -2.42
CA ALA A 87 -13.97 3.08 -2.65
C ALA A 87 -14.02 4.04 -1.45
N ALA A 88 -12.85 4.48 -1.01
CA ALA A 88 -12.70 5.46 0.07
C ALA A 88 -11.98 6.71 -0.45
N ALA A 89 -12.14 7.81 0.28
CA ALA A 89 -11.36 9.00 0.02
C ALA A 89 -9.86 8.71 0.19
N PRO A 90 -8.98 9.35 -0.60
CA PRO A 90 -7.54 9.25 -0.38
C PRO A 90 -7.14 9.70 1.03
N ILE A 91 -6.17 9.01 1.61
CA ILE A 91 -5.55 9.38 2.87
C ILE A 91 -4.35 10.30 2.63
N SER A 92 -4.00 11.10 3.62
CA SER A 92 -2.82 11.96 3.58
C SER A 92 -1.53 11.13 3.66
N LEU A 93 -0.40 11.74 3.27
CA LEU A 93 0.92 11.15 3.48
C LEU A 93 1.19 10.83 4.95
N GLN A 94 0.75 11.70 5.87
CA GLN A 94 0.90 11.48 7.31
C GLN A 94 0.09 10.26 7.78
N GLN A 95 -1.15 10.11 7.30
CA GLN A 95 -1.97 8.93 7.61
C GLN A 95 -1.36 7.65 7.02
N LEU A 96 -0.73 7.73 5.84
CA LEU A 96 0.01 6.60 5.28
C LEU A 96 1.22 6.25 6.16
N ARG A 97 2.02 7.23 6.58
CA ARG A 97 3.18 7.04 7.48
C ARG A 97 2.77 6.40 8.82
N GLN A 98 1.59 6.75 9.34
CA GLN A 98 1.05 6.12 10.56
C GLN A 98 0.69 4.64 10.35
N ARG A 99 0.18 4.27 9.17
CA ARG A 99 -0.19 2.88 8.84
C ARG A 99 1.02 2.04 8.44
N LEU A 100 1.96 2.65 7.73
CA LEU A 100 3.16 2.05 7.17
C LEU A 100 4.36 2.94 7.51
N PRO A 101 5.00 2.72 8.67
CA PRO A 101 6.11 3.55 9.14
C PRO A 101 7.38 3.26 8.34
N HIS A 102 7.43 3.84 7.14
CA HIS A 102 8.59 3.90 6.26
C HIS A 102 8.87 5.36 5.89
N GLN A 103 10.11 5.65 5.50
CA GLN A 103 10.45 6.95 4.92
C GLN A 103 9.88 7.03 3.50
N TRP A 104 8.65 7.50 3.40
CA TRP A 104 7.99 7.77 2.12
C TRP A 104 8.35 9.16 1.63
N LEU A 105 9.01 9.22 0.46
CA LEU A 105 9.49 10.45 -0.18
C LEU A 105 10.52 11.19 0.70
N PRO A 106 11.48 11.93 0.10
CA PRO A 106 12.39 12.78 0.86
C PRO A 106 11.65 13.86 1.66
#